data_AF-A0A536VTE5-F1
#
_entry.id   AF-A0A536VTE5-F1
#
_cell.length_a   1.000
_cell.length_b   1.000
_cell.length_c   1.000
_cell.angle_alpha   90.00
_cell.angle_beta   90.00
_cell.angle_gamma   90.00
#
_symmetry.space_group_name_H-M   'P 1'
#
loop_
_entity.id
_entity.type
_entity.pdbx_description
1 polymer ?
#
loop_
_entity_poly.entity_id
_entity_poly.type
_entity_poly.pdbx_seq_one_letter_code
_entity_poly.pdbx_strand_id
1 'polypeptide(L)'
;LEREDKIVGVVTGALGLSWYDCVWTGQDAHAGPTPMEARHDALRGAARFVEAINALAMRHAPDGRATVGFVQVSPNSRNVIPGLVKMTVDVRHPDDEDLATMDRELRAAAAAIARELRLECDLQQVDHFPASRFDPSCVDAVRTATRALGLSHREMVSGAGHD
;
A
#
# COMPACT_ATOMS: atom_id res chain seq x y z
N LEU A 1 -5.65 -19.03 -7.91
CA LEU A 1 -6.42 -20.03 -8.68
C LEU A 1 -5.51 -20.71 -9.70
N GLU A 2 -4.97 -19.96 -10.66
CA GLU A 2 -4.07 -20.46 -11.72
C GLU A 2 -2.87 -21.26 -11.18
N ARG A 3 -2.13 -20.73 -10.21
CA ARG A 3 -0.97 -21.41 -9.59
C ARG A 3 -1.32 -22.78 -8.96
N GLU A 4 -2.58 -22.97 -8.55
CA GLU A 4 -3.07 -24.18 -7.88
C GLU A 4 -3.99 -25.03 -8.79
N ASP A 5 -4.06 -24.69 -10.09
CA ASP A 5 -4.91 -25.32 -11.09
C ASP A 5 -6.39 -25.45 -10.64
N LYS A 6 -6.90 -24.37 -10.03
CA LYS A 6 -8.31 -24.25 -9.59
C LYS A 6 -9.09 -23.41 -10.58
N ILE A 7 -10.28 -23.89 -10.95
CA ILE A 7 -11.15 -23.23 -11.93
C ILE A 7 -12.01 -22.16 -11.25
N VAL A 8 -12.50 -22.42 -10.03
CA VAL A 8 -13.44 -21.52 -9.33
C VAL A 8 -12.85 -21.02 -8.01
N GLY A 9 -12.96 -19.71 -7.78
CA GLY A 9 -12.76 -19.10 -6.47
C GLY A 9 -14.09 -18.92 -5.77
N VAL A 10 -14.29 -19.59 -4.65
CA VAL A 10 -15.43 -19.35 -3.76
C VAL A 10 -15.05 -18.15 -2.88
N VAL A 11 -15.50 -16.97 -3.25
CA VAL A 11 -15.11 -15.73 -2.56
C VAL A 11 -15.86 -15.63 -1.23
N THR A 12 -15.12 -15.54 -0.14
CA THR A 12 -15.67 -15.52 1.23
C THR A 12 -15.80 -14.11 1.80
N GLY A 13 -15.23 -13.12 1.13
CA GLY A 13 -15.22 -11.72 1.56
C GLY A 13 -14.29 -10.87 0.70
N ALA A 14 -14.06 -9.63 1.11
CA ALA A 14 -13.11 -8.71 0.48
C ALA A 14 -12.12 -8.16 1.52
N LEU A 15 -10.89 -7.86 1.08
CA LEU A 15 -9.90 -7.21 1.92
C LEU A 15 -10.39 -5.83 2.36
N GLY A 16 -10.09 -5.45 3.59
CA GLY A 16 -10.13 -4.06 4.01
C GLY A 16 -9.04 -3.28 3.30
N LEU A 17 -9.23 -1.96 3.18
CA LEU A 17 -8.26 -1.08 2.55
C LEU A 17 -8.12 0.26 3.27
N SER A 18 -6.94 0.84 3.16
CA SER A 18 -6.67 2.22 3.50
C SER A 18 -5.83 2.84 2.38
N TRP A 19 -6.32 3.94 1.82
CA TRP A 19 -5.63 4.69 0.79
C TRP A 19 -5.08 5.99 1.35
N TYR A 20 -3.89 6.36 0.89
CA TYR A 20 -3.21 7.55 1.34
C TYR A 20 -2.66 8.35 0.17
N ASP A 21 -2.82 9.66 0.28
CA ASP A 21 -1.99 10.63 -0.44
C ASP A 21 -0.83 11.03 0.47
N CYS A 22 0.38 11.03 -0.08
CA CYS A 22 1.59 11.37 0.64
C CYS A 22 2.40 12.42 -0.11
N VAL A 23 2.80 13.48 0.61
CA VAL A 23 3.60 14.58 0.09
C VAL A 23 4.87 14.74 0.91
N TRP A 24 6.02 14.54 0.27
CA TRP A 24 7.33 14.83 0.82
C TRP A 24 7.77 16.21 0.36
N THR A 25 8.09 17.09 1.31
CA THR A 25 8.59 18.43 1.03
C THR A 25 10.01 18.59 1.57
N GLY A 26 10.88 19.07 0.70
CA GLY A 26 12.28 19.38 0.94
C GLY A 26 12.62 20.73 0.32
N GLN A 27 13.75 20.81 -0.38
CA GLN A 27 14.19 22.06 -0.99
C GLN A 27 14.85 21.84 -2.36
N ASP A 28 14.33 22.55 -3.37
CA ASP A 28 14.96 22.61 -4.68
C ASP A 28 16.34 23.27 -4.58
N ALA A 29 17.36 22.60 -5.11
CA ALA A 29 18.72 23.13 -5.17
C ALA A 29 19.50 22.54 -6.34
N HIS A 30 20.48 23.27 -6.88
CA HIS A 30 21.30 22.73 -7.97
C HIS A 30 22.16 21.57 -7.46
N ALA A 31 22.17 20.44 -8.17
CA ALA A 31 22.79 19.20 -7.73
C ALA A 31 24.32 19.28 -7.61
N GLY A 32 24.98 20.05 -8.49
CA GLY A 32 26.44 20.22 -8.48
C GLY A 32 27.02 20.96 -7.25
N PRO A 33 26.65 22.24 -7.01
CA PRO A 33 27.28 23.06 -5.99
C PRO A 33 26.73 22.82 -4.58
N THR A 34 25.61 22.10 -4.43
CA THR A 34 25.01 21.84 -3.10
C THR A 34 25.67 20.62 -2.47
N PRO A 35 26.42 20.77 -1.36
CA PRO A 35 27.08 19.65 -0.69
C PRO A 35 26.04 18.71 -0.06
N MET A 36 26.39 17.44 0.15
CA MET A 36 25.43 16.39 0.52
C MET A 36 24.74 16.63 1.87
N GLU A 37 25.47 17.14 2.84
CA GLU A 37 25.01 17.45 4.20
C GLU A 37 24.03 18.63 4.27
N ALA A 38 23.98 19.46 3.23
CA ALA A 38 23.08 20.61 3.14
C ALA A 38 21.78 20.28 2.38
N ARG A 39 21.62 19.06 1.86
CA ARG A 39 20.45 18.71 1.04
C ARG A 39 19.23 18.39 1.89
N HIS A 40 18.09 18.83 1.38
CA HIS A 40 16.75 18.43 1.81
C HIS A 40 16.07 17.76 0.61
N ASP A 41 16.51 16.55 0.28
CA ASP A 41 16.10 15.81 -0.91
C ASP A 41 14.79 15.04 -0.67
N ALA A 42 13.68 15.55 -1.20
CA ALA A 42 12.36 14.94 -1.06
C ALA A 42 12.27 13.57 -1.73
N LEU A 43 12.98 13.35 -2.84
CA LEU A 43 13.00 12.06 -3.53
C LEU A 43 13.73 11.00 -2.73
N ARG A 44 14.79 11.37 -2.00
CA ARG A 44 15.44 10.46 -1.05
C ARG A 44 14.49 10.03 0.07
N GLY A 45 13.67 10.95 0.59
CA GLY A 45 12.64 10.63 1.58
C GLY A 45 11.60 9.65 1.04
N ALA A 46 11.03 9.98 -0.12
CA ALA A 46 10.05 9.13 -0.79
C ALA A 46 10.60 7.73 -1.11
N ALA A 47 11.84 7.61 -1.62
CA ALA A 47 12.42 6.32 -1.98
C ALA A 47 12.63 5.41 -0.74
N ARG A 48 13.06 5.98 0.39
CA ARG A 48 13.15 5.22 1.65
C ARG A 48 11.78 4.79 2.15
N PHE A 49 10.77 5.62 1.92
CA PHE A 49 9.41 5.29 2.33
C PHE A 49 8.80 4.17 1.47
N VAL A 50 9.08 4.14 0.16
CA VAL A 50 8.72 3.02 -0.73
C VAL A 50 9.28 1.70 -0.20
N GLU A 51 10.56 1.66 0.17
CA GLU A 51 11.17 0.45 0.76
C GLU A 51 10.54 0.09 2.11
N ALA A 52 10.24 1.08 2.96
CA ALA A 52 9.57 0.85 4.23
C ALA A 52 8.16 0.29 4.07
N ILE A 53 7.41 0.75 3.05
CA ILE A 53 6.08 0.25 2.69
C ILE A 53 6.15 -1.20 2.23
N ASN A 54 7.11 -1.56 1.38
CA ASN A 54 7.29 -2.94 0.98
C ASN A 54 7.67 -3.84 2.16
N ALA A 55 8.61 -3.40 3.00
CA ALA A 55 8.99 -4.11 4.21
C ALA A 55 7.81 -4.27 5.19
N LEU A 56 6.93 -3.27 5.28
CA LEU A 56 5.68 -3.34 6.05
C LEU A 56 4.78 -4.46 5.54
N ALA A 57 4.48 -4.51 4.24
CA ALA A 57 3.67 -5.59 3.67
C ALA A 57 4.27 -6.97 3.94
N MET A 58 5.59 -7.10 3.85
CA MET A 58 6.30 -8.37 4.09
C MET A 58 6.25 -8.81 5.56
N ARG A 59 6.23 -7.89 6.54
CA ARG A 59 6.03 -8.23 7.96
C ARG A 59 4.64 -8.80 8.24
N HIS A 60 3.65 -8.36 7.48
CA HIS A 60 2.26 -8.80 7.56
C HIS A 60 1.95 -9.92 6.53
N ALA A 61 2.97 -10.56 5.97
CA ALA A 61 2.79 -11.70 5.08
C ALA A 61 2.17 -12.90 5.84
N PRO A 62 1.33 -13.72 5.19
CA PRO A 62 1.09 -13.75 3.73
C PRO A 62 -0.03 -12.83 3.24
N ASP A 63 -0.76 -12.14 4.13
CA ASP A 63 -2.03 -11.50 3.79
C ASP A 63 -1.92 -9.99 3.57
N GLY A 64 -0.95 -9.33 4.22
CA GLY A 64 -0.66 -7.92 4.03
C GLY A 64 -0.30 -7.56 2.59
N ARG A 65 -0.91 -6.47 2.12
CA ARG A 65 -0.59 -5.82 0.84
C ARG A 65 -0.29 -4.37 1.12
N ALA A 66 0.79 -3.85 0.55
CA ALA A 66 1.04 -2.42 0.54
C ALA A 66 1.74 -2.07 -0.78
N THR A 67 1.26 -1.03 -1.46
CA THR A 67 1.74 -0.67 -2.79
C THR A 67 1.83 0.83 -2.93
N VAL A 68 2.92 1.30 -3.53
CA VAL A 68 3.01 2.66 -4.06
C VAL A 68 2.64 2.61 -5.53
N GLY A 69 1.45 3.10 -5.88
CA GLY A 69 0.92 3.03 -7.25
C GLY A 69 1.28 4.24 -8.13
N PHE A 70 1.59 5.38 -7.51
CA PHE A 70 1.87 6.62 -8.19
C PHE A 70 3.01 7.37 -7.49
N VAL A 71 3.90 7.97 -8.28
CA VAL A 71 4.93 8.89 -7.81
C VAL A 71 5.09 10.01 -8.83
N GLN A 72 5.09 11.25 -8.35
CA GLN A 72 5.40 12.44 -9.13
C GLN A 72 6.49 13.23 -8.41
N VAL A 73 7.61 13.42 -9.09
CA VAL A 73 8.76 14.19 -8.60
C VAL A 73 8.70 15.59 -9.21
N SER A 74 9.04 16.61 -8.44
CA SER A 74 9.19 17.99 -8.92
C SER A 74 10.53 18.57 -8.46
N PRO A 75 11.25 19.30 -9.33
CA PRO A 75 10.91 19.67 -10.71
C PRO A 75 11.20 18.56 -11.75
N ASN A 76 11.66 17.38 -11.29
CA ASN A 76 12.04 16.25 -12.16
C ASN A 76 13.15 16.57 -13.17
N SER A 77 14.06 17.49 -12.81
CA SER A 77 15.25 17.79 -13.60
C SER A 77 16.46 17.03 -13.08
N ARG A 78 17.23 16.42 -13.98
CA ARG A 78 18.41 15.60 -13.65
C ARG A 78 19.49 16.34 -12.84
N ASN A 79 19.54 17.67 -12.92
CA ASN A 79 20.55 18.49 -12.26
C ASN A 79 20.00 19.30 -11.08
N VAL A 80 18.79 18.99 -10.61
CA VAL A 80 18.16 19.64 -9.45
C VAL A 80 17.82 18.58 -8.41
N ILE A 81 18.17 18.86 -7.16
CA ILE A 81 17.73 18.10 -5.99
C ILE A 81 16.22 18.33 -5.86
N PRO A 82 15.38 17.28 -5.88
CA PRO A 82 13.92 17.46 -5.80
C PRO A 82 13.48 18.00 -4.44
N GLY A 83 12.74 19.11 -4.44
CA GLY A 83 12.13 19.70 -3.26
C GLY A 83 10.70 19.24 -3.00
N LEU A 84 10.06 18.51 -3.92
CA LEU A 84 8.71 18.00 -3.71
C LEU A 84 8.51 16.63 -4.40
N VAL A 85 7.92 15.69 -3.67
CA VAL A 85 7.42 14.43 -4.23
C VAL A 85 6.01 14.17 -3.74
N LYS A 86 5.10 13.86 -4.66
CA LYS A 86 3.75 13.37 -4.36
C LYS A 86 3.68 11.89 -4.70
N MET A 87 3.05 11.10 -3.85
CA MET A 87 2.87 9.66 -4.08
C MET A 87 1.58 9.16 -3.46
N THR A 88 1.07 8.03 -3.95
CA THR A 88 -0.07 7.34 -3.35
C THR A 88 0.37 6.05 -2.68
N VAL A 89 -0.34 5.64 -1.63
CA VAL A 89 -0.13 4.37 -0.94
C VAL A 89 -1.45 3.64 -0.80
N ASP A 90 -1.48 2.37 -1.20
CA ASP A 90 -2.61 1.45 -1.04
C ASP A 90 -2.20 0.35 -0.07
N VAL A 91 -2.85 0.27 1.10
CA VAL A 91 -2.62 -0.76 2.11
C VAL A 91 -3.88 -1.61 2.25
N ARG A 92 -3.75 -2.93 2.25
CA ARG A 92 -4.88 -3.87 2.38
C ARG A 92 -4.56 -5.02 3.31
N HIS A 93 -5.57 -5.48 4.05
CA HIS A 93 -5.51 -6.65 4.91
C HIS A 93 -6.91 -7.29 5.08
N PRO A 94 -7.05 -8.62 5.24
CA PRO A 94 -8.35 -9.26 5.51
C PRO A 94 -8.85 -9.08 6.95
N ASP A 95 -8.02 -8.53 7.83
CA ASP A 95 -8.30 -8.27 9.25
C ASP A 95 -8.11 -6.78 9.54
N ASP A 96 -9.09 -6.16 10.21
CA ASP A 96 -9.12 -4.73 10.47
C ASP A 96 -8.14 -4.29 11.57
N GLU A 97 -7.82 -5.15 12.54
CA GLU A 97 -6.85 -4.84 13.58
C GLU A 97 -5.43 -4.81 13.01
N ASP A 98 -5.11 -5.76 12.13
CA ASP A 98 -3.87 -5.77 11.38
C ASP A 98 -3.79 -4.59 10.40
N LEU A 99 -4.87 -4.25 9.70
CA LEU A 99 -4.91 -3.06 8.84
C LEU A 99 -4.64 -1.77 9.65
N ALA A 100 -5.25 -1.64 10.83
CA ALA A 100 -4.99 -0.53 11.74
C ALA A 100 -3.56 -0.54 12.29
N THR A 101 -2.97 -1.71 12.47
CA THR A 101 -1.55 -1.85 12.85
C THR A 101 -0.63 -1.39 11.73
N MET A 102 -0.92 -1.78 10.49
CA MET A 102 -0.19 -1.33 9.31
C MET A 102 -0.26 0.18 9.13
N ASP A 103 -1.41 0.84 9.37
CA ASP A 103 -1.53 2.31 9.37
C ASP A 103 -0.57 2.95 10.39
N ARG A 104 -0.55 2.46 11.63
CA ARG A 104 0.33 3.01 12.68
C ARG A 104 1.80 2.85 12.33
N GLU A 105 2.19 1.68 11.82
CA GLU A 105 3.58 1.43 11.38
C GLU A 105 3.97 2.30 10.18
N LEU A 106 3.06 2.49 9.22
CA LEU A 106 3.27 3.35 8.06
C LEU A 106 3.53 4.80 8.50
N ARG A 107 2.68 5.34 9.39
CA ARG A 107 2.82 6.69 9.95
C ARG A 107 4.12 6.85 10.73
N ALA A 108 4.48 5.86 11.53
CA ALA A 108 5.73 5.86 12.29
C ALA A 108 6.96 5.87 11.36
N ALA A 109 6.93 5.07 10.29
CA ALA A 109 8.01 5.06 9.29
C ALA A 109 8.16 6.41 8.58
N ALA A 110 7.04 7.02 8.14
CA ALA A 110 7.04 8.35 7.53
C ALA A 110 7.66 9.39 8.47
N ALA A 111 7.20 9.46 9.72
CA ALA A 111 7.71 10.40 10.72
C ALA A 111 9.20 10.19 11.04
N ALA A 112 9.66 8.93 11.13
CA ALA A 112 11.06 8.61 11.37
C ALA A 112 11.97 9.08 10.22
N ILE A 113 11.57 8.81 8.97
CA ILE A 113 12.31 9.22 7.77
C ILE A 113 12.34 10.75 7.65
N ALA A 114 11.19 11.41 7.84
CA ALA A 114 11.08 12.87 7.80
C ALA A 114 12.04 13.53 8.79
N ARG A 115 12.05 13.05 10.04
CA ARG A 115 12.95 13.55 11.09
C ARG A 115 14.42 13.31 10.76
N GLU A 116 14.79 12.11 10.32
CA GLU A 116 16.18 11.76 10.01
C GLU A 116 16.73 12.60 8.84
N LEU A 117 15.90 12.84 7.83
CA LEU A 117 16.28 13.58 6.62
C LEU A 117 16.03 15.09 6.71
N ARG A 118 15.44 15.58 7.81
CA ARG A 118 15.00 16.97 7.99
C ARG A 118 14.07 17.40 6.85
N LEU A 119 13.10 16.56 6.53
CA LEU A 119 12.05 16.80 5.54
C LEU A 119 10.71 16.98 6.26
N GLU A 120 9.75 17.54 5.55
CA GLU A 120 8.34 17.47 5.93
C GLU A 120 7.68 16.31 5.16
N CYS A 121 6.77 15.60 5.82
CA CYS A 121 5.95 14.56 5.22
C CYS A 121 4.51 14.75 5.67
N ASP A 122 3.62 14.99 4.72
CA ASP A 122 2.18 14.92 4.93
C ASP A 122 1.68 13.56 4.44
N LEU A 123 0.95 12.84 5.28
CA LEU A 123 0.40 11.52 4.98
C LEU A 123 -1.08 11.50 5.36
N GLN A 124 -1.90 11.80 4.37
CA GLN A 124 -3.34 11.94 4.52
C GLN A 124 -4.03 10.63 4.10
N GLN A 125 -4.85 10.08 4.98
CA GLN A 125 -5.76 8.99 4.59
C GLN A 125 -6.91 9.59 3.80
N VAL A 126 -7.08 9.15 2.55
CA VAL A 126 -8.10 9.66 1.63
C VAL A 126 -9.30 8.74 1.56
N ASP A 127 -9.14 7.46 1.87
CA ASP A 127 -10.23 6.50 1.92
C ASP A 127 -9.92 5.34 2.87
N HIS A 128 -10.99 4.72 3.38
CA HIS A 128 -10.90 3.53 4.21
C HIS A 128 -12.18 2.69 4.12
N PHE A 129 -12.00 1.39 3.85
CA PHE A 129 -13.06 0.40 3.93
C PHE A 129 -12.66 -0.74 4.87
N PRO A 130 -13.54 -1.18 5.77
CA PRO A 130 -13.29 -2.35 6.61
C PRO A 130 -13.29 -3.63 5.77
N ALA A 131 -12.57 -4.63 6.26
CA ALA A 131 -12.64 -5.97 5.70
C ALA A 131 -14.07 -6.51 5.84
N SER A 132 -14.58 -7.14 4.77
CA SER A 132 -15.94 -7.63 4.73
C SER A 132 -15.97 -9.15 4.61
N ARG A 133 -16.93 -9.76 5.30
CA ARG A 133 -17.31 -11.16 5.11
C ARG A 133 -18.62 -11.21 4.36
N PHE A 134 -18.69 -12.05 3.34
CA PHE A 134 -19.93 -12.27 2.61
C PHE A 134 -20.88 -13.16 3.40
N ASP A 135 -22.17 -13.05 3.09
CA ASP A 135 -23.20 -13.85 3.74
C ASP A 135 -22.90 -15.35 3.58
N PRO A 136 -22.82 -16.13 4.67
CA PRO A 136 -22.47 -17.55 4.62
C PRO A 136 -23.38 -18.36 3.70
N SER A 137 -24.66 -18.02 3.60
CA SER A 137 -25.61 -18.72 2.73
C SER A 137 -25.31 -18.49 1.25
N CYS A 138 -24.86 -17.29 0.88
CA CYS A 138 -24.43 -16.98 -0.49
C CYS A 138 -23.13 -17.72 -0.84
N VAL A 139 -22.15 -17.72 0.08
CA VAL A 139 -20.89 -18.46 -0.08
C VAL A 139 -21.16 -19.96 -0.24
N ASP A 140 -22.04 -20.51 0.60
CA ASP A 140 -22.43 -21.92 0.57
C ASP A 140 -23.19 -22.29 -0.70
N ALA A 141 -24.02 -21.39 -1.23
CA ALA A 141 -24.70 -21.60 -2.51
C ALA A 141 -23.69 -21.73 -3.66
N VAL A 142 -22.69 -20.85 -3.73
CA VAL A 142 -21.61 -20.93 -4.73
C VAL A 142 -20.79 -22.21 -4.54
N ARG A 143 -20.41 -22.55 -3.30
CA ARG A 143 -19.68 -23.79 -2.98
C ARG A 143 -20.45 -25.03 -3.43
N THR A 144 -21.75 -25.07 -3.15
CA THR A 144 -22.63 -26.20 -3.48
C THR A 144 -22.77 -26.37 -4.99
N ALA A 145 -23.03 -25.29 -5.73
CA ALA A 145 -23.13 -25.33 -7.19
C ALA A 145 -21.82 -25.79 -7.84
N THR A 146 -20.68 -25.29 -7.35
CA THR A 146 -19.35 -25.67 -7.84
C THR A 146 -19.06 -27.16 -7.64
N ARG A 147 -19.42 -27.71 -6.47
CA ARG A 147 -19.30 -29.14 -6.18
C ARG A 147 -20.22 -29.99 -7.06
N ALA A 148 -21.46 -29.56 -7.27
CA ALA A 148 -22.43 -30.28 -8.10
C ALA A 148 -21.97 -30.38 -9.57
N LEU A 149 -21.24 -29.39 -10.06
CA LEU A 149 -20.66 -29.38 -11.41
C LEU A 149 -19.30 -30.10 -11.51
N GLY A 150 -18.74 -30.61 -10.40
CA GLY A 150 -17.44 -31.29 -10.39
C GLY A 150 -16.25 -30.38 -10.67
N LEU A 151 -16.38 -29.06 -10.48
CA LEU A 151 -15.32 -28.10 -10.78
C LEU A 151 -14.32 -27.98 -9.62
N SER A 152 -13.02 -27.95 -9.94
CA SER A 152 -11.97 -27.70 -8.96
C SER A 152 -12.09 -26.28 -8.41
N HIS A 153 -12.00 -26.14 -7.09
CA HIS A 153 -12.18 -24.85 -6.42
C HIS A 153 -11.37 -24.72 -5.15
N ARG A 154 -11.32 -23.48 -4.65
CA ARG A 154 -10.85 -23.14 -3.31
C ARG A 154 -11.59 -21.92 -2.78
N GLU A 155 -11.55 -21.74 -1.48
CA GLU A 155 -11.98 -20.48 -0.86
C GLU A 155 -10.90 -19.41 -0.98
N MET A 156 -11.32 -18.16 -1.08
CA MET A 156 -10.41 -17.01 -1.12
C MET A 156 -11.12 -15.71 -0.76
N VAL A 157 -10.34 -14.71 -0.38
CA VAL A 157 -10.79 -13.33 -0.21
C VAL A 157 -10.55 -12.56 -1.51
N SER A 158 -11.47 -11.67 -1.88
CA SER A 158 -11.26 -10.76 -2.99
C SER A 158 -10.16 -9.76 -2.65
N GLY A 159 -9.13 -9.71 -3.49
CA GLY A 159 -8.08 -8.70 -3.38
C GLY A 159 -8.49 -7.32 -3.89
N ALA A 160 -9.61 -7.21 -4.60
CA ALA A 160 -10.14 -5.98 -5.19
C ALA A 160 -11.48 -5.57 -4.55
N GLY A 161 -11.74 -4.26 -4.53
CA GLY A 161 -13.06 -3.73 -4.17
C GLY A 161 -14.05 -3.95 -5.32
N HIS A 162 -15.30 -4.27 -4.95
CA HIS A 162 -16.43 -4.47 -5.85
C HIS A 162 -17.69 -3.89 -5.19
N ASP A 163 -18.66 -3.48 -6.02
CA ASP A 163 -19.98 -2.97 -5.58
C ASP A 163 -20.82 -4.02 -4.85
#